data_AF-A0A947GPW5-F1
#
_entry.id   AF-A0A947GPW5-F1
#
_cell.length_a   1.000
_cell.length_b   1.000
_cell.length_c   1.000
_cell.angle_alpha   90.00
_cell.angle_beta   90.00
_cell.angle_gamma   90.00
#
_symmetry.space_group_name_H-M   'P 1'
#
loop_
_entity.id
_entity.type
_entity.pdbx_description
1 polymer ?
#
loop_
_entity_poly.entity_id
_entity_poly.type
_entity_poly.pdbx_seq_one_letter_code
_entity_poly.pdbx_strand_id
1 'polypeptide(L)'
;MNDAVAEQLTQAANDIGETPEEFVARAIEARLAAFHSNSFFQRRNQPLDREAARAWLDDLARREGGPEPDPDDVLPENYRRPG
;
A
#
# COMPACT_ATOMS: atom_id res chain seq x y z
N MET A 1 27.25 15.69 -0.10
CA MET A 1 26.22 15.46 -1.13
C MET A 1 26.90 14.68 -2.23
N ASN A 2 26.32 13.57 -2.71
CA ASN A 2 27.08 12.59 -3.50
C ASN A 2 26.97 12.96 -4.99
N ASP A 3 27.86 13.83 -5.47
CA ASP A 3 27.78 14.43 -6.81
C ASP A 3 27.73 13.39 -7.94
N ALA A 4 28.37 12.23 -7.75
CA ALA A 4 28.31 11.09 -8.67
C ALA A 4 26.88 10.52 -8.84
N VAL A 5 26.03 10.60 -7.83
CA VAL A 5 24.63 10.15 -7.91
C VAL A 5 23.78 11.16 -8.70
N ALA A 6 24.07 12.45 -8.56
CA ALA A 6 23.38 13.50 -9.32
C ALA A 6 23.71 13.42 -10.81
N GLU A 7 24.96 13.12 -11.15
CA GLU A 7 25.40 12.94 -12.54
C GLU A 7 24.74 11.70 -13.18
N GLN A 8 24.66 10.59 -12.45
CA GLN A 8 23.96 9.37 -12.91
C GLN A 8 22.46 9.60 -13.13
N LEU A 9 21.80 10.33 -12.21
CA LEU A 9 20.38 10.67 -12.35
C LEU A 9 20.14 11.57 -13.56
N THR A 10 21.02 12.55 -13.78
CA THR A 10 20.94 13.46 -14.92
C THR A 10 21.11 12.71 -16.25
N GLN A 11 22.08 11.79 -16.32
CA GLN A 11 22.26 10.95 -17.50
C GLN A 11 21.04 10.07 -17.77
N ALA A 12 20.54 9.40 -16.74
CA ALA A 12 19.37 8.51 -16.87
C ALA A 12 18.11 9.25 -17.32
N ALA A 13 17.91 10.50 -16.85
CA ALA A 13 16.80 11.34 -17.28
C ALA A 13 16.97 11.80 -18.74
N ASN A 14 18.18 12.21 -19.13
CA ASN A 14 18.49 12.62 -20.50
C ASN A 14 18.28 11.48 -21.52
N ASP A 15 18.65 10.24 -21.16
CA ASP A 15 18.55 9.06 -22.06
C ASP A 15 17.11 8.75 -22.47
N ILE A 16 16.13 9.18 -21.68
CA ILE A 16 14.69 8.95 -21.91
C ILE A 16 13.93 10.24 -22.26
N GLY A 17 14.64 11.37 -22.36
CA GLY A 17 14.06 12.69 -22.68
C GLY A 17 13.25 13.33 -21.55
N GLU A 18 13.49 12.93 -20.28
CA GLU A 18 12.88 13.53 -19.09
C GLU A 18 13.86 14.51 -18.43
N THR A 19 13.35 15.48 -17.67
CA THR A 19 14.19 16.23 -16.73
C THR A 19 14.57 15.36 -15.53
N PRO A 20 15.71 15.63 -14.85
CA PRO A 20 16.09 14.90 -13.64
C PRO A 20 14.97 14.87 -12.58
N GLU A 21 14.24 15.97 -12.44
CA GLU A 21 13.11 16.09 -11.52
C GLU A 21 11.94 15.19 -11.89
N GLU A 22 11.55 15.14 -13.17
CA GLU A 22 10.48 14.25 -13.67
C GLU A 22 10.85 12.78 -13.50
N PHE A 23 12.10 12.43 -13.80
CA PHE A 23 12.60 11.07 -13.64
C PHE A 23 12.55 10.62 -12.17
N VAL A 24 12.98 11.49 -11.25
CA VAL A 24 12.94 11.21 -9.81
C VAL A 24 11.50 11.07 -9.32
N ALA A 25 10.59 11.95 -9.73
CA ALA A 25 9.18 11.87 -9.37
C ALA A 25 8.56 10.53 -9.82
N ARG A 26 8.77 10.16 -11.08
CA ARG A 26 8.30 8.89 -11.65
C ARG A 26 8.90 7.67 -10.95
N ALA A 27 10.20 7.70 -10.63
CA ALA A 27 10.87 6.63 -9.91
C ALA A 27 10.32 6.45 -8.48
N ILE A 28 10.04 7.55 -7.78
CA ILE A 28 9.41 7.53 -6.46
C ILE A 28 7.99 6.96 -6.55
N GLU A 29 7.18 7.43 -7.50
CA GLU A 29 5.82 6.92 -7.72
C GLU A 29 5.81 5.42 -8.03
N ALA A 30 6.68 4.96 -8.93
CA ALA A 30 6.81 3.54 -9.26
C ALA A 30 7.20 2.70 -8.03
N ARG A 31 8.10 3.23 -7.18
CA ARG A 31 8.52 2.56 -5.95
C ARG A 31 7.41 2.54 -4.89
N LEU A 32 6.64 3.61 -4.76
CA LEU A 32 5.46 3.67 -3.91
C LEU A 32 4.40 2.67 -4.39
N ALA A 33 4.10 2.64 -5.69
CA ALA A 33 3.17 1.68 -6.27
C ALA A 33 3.62 0.22 -6.04
N ALA A 34 4.91 -0.07 -6.22
CA ALA A 34 5.48 -1.39 -5.93
C ALA A 34 5.40 -1.74 -4.43
N PHE A 35 5.63 -0.77 -3.53
CA PHE A 35 5.49 -0.94 -2.09
C PHE A 35 4.03 -1.18 -1.68
N HIS A 36 3.08 -0.44 -2.24
CA HIS A 36 1.65 -0.64 -2.00
C HIS A 36 1.17 -2.01 -2.52
N SER A 37 1.64 -2.41 -3.69
CA SER A 37 1.36 -3.74 -4.26
C SER A 37 1.93 -4.86 -3.37
N ASN A 38 3.22 -4.76 -2.99
CA ASN A 38 3.86 -5.76 -2.14
C ASN A 38 3.24 -5.82 -0.74
N SER A 39 2.92 -4.67 -0.13
CA SER A 39 2.24 -4.61 1.17
C SER A 39 0.81 -5.17 1.10
N PHE A 40 0.08 -4.94 0.01
CA PHE A 40 -1.21 -5.60 -0.23
C PHE A 40 -1.07 -7.11 -0.31
N PHE A 41 -0.12 -7.63 -1.09
CA PHE A 41 0.14 -9.07 -1.19
C PHE A 41 0.63 -9.66 0.12
N GLN A 42 1.47 -8.95 0.89
CA GLN A 42 1.89 -9.38 2.22
C GLN A 42 0.73 -9.45 3.21
N ARG A 43 -0.17 -8.46 3.23
CA ARG A 43 -1.39 -8.48 4.05
C ARG A 43 -2.33 -9.61 3.64
N ARG A 44 -2.49 -9.87 2.35
CA ARG A 44 -3.22 -11.05 1.82
C ARG A 44 -2.58 -12.37 2.25
N ASN A 45 -1.28 -12.35 2.57
CA ASN A 45 -0.54 -13.51 3.01
C ASN A 45 -0.55 -13.75 4.52
N GLN A 46 -0.98 -12.77 5.31
CA GLN A 46 -1.10 -12.93 6.74
C GLN A 46 -2.44 -13.58 7.10
N PRO A 47 -2.46 -14.50 8.08
CA PRO A 47 -3.70 -14.96 8.64
C PRO A 47 -4.46 -13.76 9.22
N LEU A 48 -5.75 -13.65 8.91
CA LEU A 48 -6.61 -12.63 9.49
C LEU A 48 -6.70 -12.89 11.00
N ASP A 49 -6.20 -11.96 11.80
CA ASP A 49 -6.42 -11.96 13.25
C ASP A 49 -7.90 -11.61 13.50
N ARG A 50 -8.70 -12.64 13.75
CA ARG A 50 -10.15 -12.52 13.92
C ARG A 50 -10.52 -11.69 15.15
N GLU A 51 -9.71 -11.74 16.21
CA GLU A 51 -9.95 -11.00 17.44
C GLU A 51 -9.69 -9.51 17.23
N ALA A 52 -8.57 -9.17 16.59
CA ALA A 52 -8.26 -7.79 16.22
C ALA A 52 -9.27 -7.20 15.22
N ALA A 53 -9.69 -7.98 14.21
CA ALA A 53 -10.70 -7.55 13.26
C ALA A 53 -12.07 -7.31 13.92
N ARG A 54 -12.47 -8.18 14.86
CA ARG A 54 -13.71 -8.01 15.62
C ARG A 54 -13.66 -6.77 16.51
N ALA A 55 -12.56 -6.56 17.23
CA ALA A 55 -12.37 -5.38 18.06
C ALA A 55 -12.43 -4.08 17.25
N TRP A 56 -11.90 -4.08 16.02
CA TRP A 56 -11.99 -2.94 15.10
C TRP A 56 -13.42 -2.67 14.62
N LEU A 57 -14.20 -3.70 14.29
CA LEU A 57 -15.61 -3.55 13.92
C LEU A 57 -16.47 -3.05 15.10
N ASP A 58 -16.24 -3.59 16.30
CA ASP A 58 -16.94 -3.15 17.51
C ASP A 58 -16.54 -1.71 17.90
N ASP A 59 -15.32 -1.26 17.61
CA ASP A 59 -14.89 0.14 17.75
C ASP A 59 -15.56 1.06 16.71
N LEU A 60 -15.60 0.63 15.44
CA LEU A 60 -16.24 1.37 14.36
C LEU A 60 -17.73 1.63 14.66
N ALA A 61 -18.44 0.61 15.14
CA ALA A 61 -19.85 0.71 15.52
C ALA A 61 -20.09 1.67 16.70
N ARG A 62 -19.07 1.95 17.52
CA ARG A 62 -19.15 2.86 18.69
C ARG A 62 -18.76 4.31 18.36
N ARG A 63 -18.18 4.59 17.19
CA ARG A 63 -17.75 5.95 16.82
C ARG A 63 -18.95 6.81 16.42
N GLU A 64 -19.13 7.95 17.08
CA GLU A 64 -20.08 8.97 16.61
C GLU A 64 -19.64 9.49 15.24
N GLY A 65 -20.54 9.40 14.24
CA GLY A 65 -20.27 9.81 12.86
C GLY A 65 -19.46 8.81 12.03
N GLY A 66 -19.29 7.57 12.50
CA GLY A 66 -18.78 6.48 11.66
C GLY A 66 -19.77 6.14 10.52
N PRO A 67 -19.29 5.60 9.38
CA PRO A 67 -20.20 4.99 8.41
C PRO A 67 -21.02 3.90 9.10
N GLU A 68 -22.31 3.82 8.80
CA GLU A 68 -23.13 2.70 9.29
C GLU A 68 -22.46 1.38 8.86
N PRO A 69 -22.31 0.40 9.78
CA PRO A 69 -21.77 -0.90 9.42
C PRO A 69 -22.66 -1.55 8.36
N ASP A 70 -22.06 -2.01 7.27
CA ASP A 70 -22.80 -2.70 6.21
C ASP A 70 -23.27 -4.06 6.75
N PRO A 71 -24.55 -4.45 6.62
CA PRO A 71 -25.00 -5.80 6.98
C PRO A 71 -24.20 -6.91 6.27
N ASP A 72 -23.54 -6.61 5.16
CA ASP A 72 -22.66 -7.53 4.43
C ASP A 72 -21.20 -7.53 4.95
N ASP A 73 -20.84 -6.71 5.95
CA ASP A 73 -19.54 -6.72 6.65
C ASP A 73 -19.42 -7.93 7.61
N VAL A 74 -19.66 -9.13 7.08
CA VAL A 74 -19.51 -10.39 7.80
C VAL A 74 -18.09 -10.93 7.64
N LEU A 75 -17.45 -11.24 8.77
CA LEU A 75 -16.18 -11.98 8.74
C LEU A 75 -16.44 -13.37 8.15
N PRO A 76 -15.76 -13.79 7.06
CA PRO A 76 -16.03 -15.08 6.45
C PRO A 76 -15.79 -16.21 7.46
N GLU A 77 -16.84 -16.97 7.73
CA GLU A 77 -16.73 -18.22 8.47
C GLU A 77 -15.97 -19.21 7.60
N ASN A 78 -14.85 -19.75 8.12
CA ASN A 78 -14.00 -20.72 7.44
C ASN A 78 -13.12 -20.20 6.27
N TYR A 79 -12.72 -18.92 6.25
CA TYR A 79 -11.69 -18.48 5.30
C TYR A 79 -10.37 -19.25 5.53
N ARG A 80 -10.15 -20.27 4.71
CA ARG A 80 -8.87 -20.94 4.51
C ARG A 80 -8.32 -20.48 3.17
N ARG A 81 -7.06 -20.03 3.19
CA ARG A 81 -6.29 -19.70 1.99
C ARG A 81 -6.41 -20.84 0.96
N PRO A 82 -6.64 -20.55 -0.34
CA PRO A 82 -6.21 -21.47 -1.37
C PRO A 82 -4.69 -21.59 -1.29
N GLY A 83 -4.19 -22.83 -1.28
CA GLY A 83 -2.76 -23.17 -1.19
C GLY A 83 -1.95 -22.72 -2.39
#